data_AF-A0A2G2MXF4-F1
#
_entry.id   AF-A0A2G2MXF4-F1
#
_cell.length_a   1.000
_cell.length_b   1.000
_cell.length_c   1.000
_cell.angle_alpha   90.00
_cell.angle_beta   90.00
_cell.angle_gamma   90.00
#
_symmetry.space_group_name_H-M   'P 1'
#
loop_
_entity.id
_entity.type
_entity.pdbx_description
1 polymer ?
#
loop_
_entity_poly.entity_id
_entity_poly.type
_entity_poly.pdbx_seq_one_letter_code
_entity_poly.pdbx_strand_id
1 'polypeptide(L)'
;MSKVEYVGPRVEISHHGVNYRRSKEDKYVYLIVALEILKDIDNDYVIKPSYSHDFKNKTLQESDFHTILEYYESNVEESILEECKKYKQKIQHEIEFVQQIPHLTEMDKEVWIKNIEIMKEYRVQRAINKMYYMHCIQNIVQVIQHKNIKEITVPFNKCFFMF
;
A
#
# COMPACT_ATOMS: atom_id res chain seq x y z
N MET A 1 12.40 9.01 -5.17
CA MET A 1 12.00 7.63 -4.86
C MET A 1 11.71 7.40 -3.39
N SER A 2 10.43 7.24 -3.06
CA SER A 2 10.00 6.75 -1.75
C SER A 2 10.17 5.24 -1.71
N LYS A 3 11.00 4.75 -0.80
CA LYS A 3 11.30 3.33 -0.61
C LYS A 3 10.02 2.58 -0.23
N VAL A 4 9.82 1.36 -0.76
CA VAL A 4 8.69 0.49 -0.38
C VAL A 4 9.23 -0.56 0.58
N GLU A 5 8.78 -0.50 1.84
CA GLU A 5 9.25 -1.40 2.89
C GLU A 5 8.13 -1.77 3.86
N TYR A 6 8.18 -2.99 4.41
CA TYR A 6 7.22 -3.44 5.40
C TYR A 6 7.37 -2.68 6.71
N VAL A 7 6.27 -2.15 7.24
CA VAL A 7 6.30 -1.45 8.54
C VAL A 7 5.38 -2.03 9.62
N GLY A 8 4.34 -2.81 9.32
CA GLY A 8 3.57 -3.53 10.35
C GLY A 8 2.05 -3.47 10.21
N PRO A 9 1.24 -3.43 11.28
CA PRO A 9 -0.21 -3.22 11.21
C PRO A 9 -0.65 -1.74 11.33
N ARG A 10 -1.90 -1.41 10.99
CA ARG A 10 -2.42 -0.04 11.18
C ARG A 10 -2.38 0.36 12.65
N VAL A 11 -1.96 1.60 12.93
CA VAL A 11 -1.91 2.15 14.28
C VAL A 11 -3.12 3.02 14.59
N GLU A 12 -3.48 3.03 15.86
CA GLU A 12 -4.39 3.98 16.49
C GLU A 12 -3.61 4.77 17.53
N ILE A 13 -3.78 6.07 17.52
CA ILE A 13 -2.97 6.99 18.31
C ILE A 13 -3.92 7.84 19.15
N SER A 14 -3.62 7.93 20.44
CA SER A 14 -4.35 8.74 21.40
C SER A 14 -3.40 9.29 22.47
N HIS A 15 -3.92 10.10 23.38
CA HIS A 15 -3.20 10.51 24.59
C HIS A 15 -2.83 9.33 25.51
N HIS A 16 -3.50 8.17 25.40
CA HIS A 16 -3.16 6.96 26.14
C HIS A 16 -2.04 6.12 25.51
N GLY A 17 -1.56 6.49 24.31
CA GLY A 17 -0.50 5.79 23.60
C GLY A 17 -0.89 5.32 22.20
N VAL A 18 -0.12 4.35 21.70
CA VAL A 18 -0.23 3.79 20.34
C VAL A 18 -0.65 2.32 20.41
N ASN A 19 -1.73 1.96 19.70
CA ASN A 19 -2.22 0.59 19.59
C ASN A 19 -2.15 0.08 18.15
N TYR A 20 -1.72 -1.16 17.96
CA TYR A 20 -1.59 -1.79 16.64
C TYR A 20 -2.78 -2.71 16.35
N ARG A 21 -3.57 -2.36 15.34
CA ARG A 21 -4.68 -3.18 14.86
C ARG A 21 -4.18 -4.34 13.99
N ARG A 22 -3.97 -5.49 14.61
CA ARG A 22 -3.52 -6.73 13.93
C ARG A 22 -4.44 -7.18 12.78
N SER A 23 -5.73 -6.85 12.83
CA SER A 23 -6.69 -7.13 11.75
C SER A 23 -6.53 -6.23 10.50
N LYS A 24 -5.60 -5.27 10.53
CA LYS A 24 -5.34 -4.33 9.43
C LYS A 24 -3.86 -4.37 9.07
N GLU A 25 -3.45 -5.44 8.39
CA GLU A 25 -2.08 -5.65 7.92
C GLU A 25 -1.60 -4.56 6.94
N ASP A 26 -0.29 -4.47 6.76
CA ASP A 26 0.30 -3.66 5.71
C ASP A 26 -0.07 -4.20 4.33
N LYS A 27 -0.40 -3.30 3.40
CA LYS A 27 -0.63 -3.69 2.01
C LYS A 27 0.66 -4.14 1.30
N TYR A 28 1.82 -3.80 1.86
CA TYR A 28 3.11 -4.37 1.45
C TYR A 28 3.07 -5.90 1.34
N VAL A 29 2.41 -6.59 2.27
CA VAL A 29 2.35 -8.07 2.33
C VAL A 29 1.73 -8.67 1.06
N TYR A 30 0.81 -7.95 0.42
CA TYR A 30 0.12 -8.42 -0.78
C TYR A 30 0.79 -7.95 -2.08
N LEU A 31 1.75 -7.03 -1.99
CA LEU A 31 2.29 -6.33 -3.16
C LEU A 31 3.10 -7.25 -4.07
N ILE A 32 3.94 -8.14 -3.49
CA ILE A 32 4.73 -9.11 -4.26
C ILE A 32 3.81 -10.00 -5.10
N VAL A 33 2.77 -10.53 -4.46
CA VAL A 33 1.79 -11.40 -5.11
C VAL A 33 1.03 -10.66 -6.21
N ALA A 34 0.59 -9.43 -5.94
CA ALA A 34 -0.10 -8.62 -6.94
C ALA A 34 0.79 -8.36 -8.17
N LEU A 35 2.09 -8.09 -7.96
CA LEU A 35 3.03 -7.90 -9.06
C LEU A 35 3.31 -9.18 -9.86
N GLU A 36 3.41 -10.33 -9.19
CA GLU A 36 3.53 -11.61 -9.90
C GLU A 36 2.29 -11.88 -10.75
N ILE A 37 1.09 -11.64 -10.22
CA ILE A 37 -0.16 -11.73 -11.00
C ILE A 37 -0.10 -10.78 -12.20
N LEU A 38 0.25 -9.50 -12.00
CA LEU A 38 0.33 -8.51 -13.07
C LEU A 38 1.25 -8.96 -14.21
N LYS A 39 2.45 -9.45 -13.87
CA LYS A 39 3.40 -9.98 -14.85
C LYS A 39 2.87 -11.23 -15.56
N ASP A 40 2.23 -12.13 -14.82
CA ASP A 40 1.77 -13.41 -15.35
C ASP A 40 0.54 -13.27 -16.26
N ILE A 41 -0.32 -12.29 -16.00
CA ILE A 41 -1.45 -11.99 -16.91
C ILE A 41 -1.03 -11.12 -18.09
N ASP A 42 0.07 -10.36 -17.95
CA ASP A 42 0.61 -9.53 -19.02
C ASP A 42 1.49 -10.31 -20.02
N ASN A 43 1.13 -11.56 -20.33
CA ASN A 43 1.81 -12.38 -21.32
C ASN A 43 1.21 -12.23 -22.74
N ASP A 44 1.96 -12.65 -23.77
CA ASP A 44 1.49 -12.64 -25.16
C ASP A 44 0.48 -13.77 -25.40
N TYR A 45 -0.79 -13.43 -25.21
CA TYR A 45 -1.93 -14.35 -25.37
C TYR A 45 -2.05 -14.89 -26.80
N VAL A 46 -1.58 -14.14 -27.81
CA VAL A 46 -1.67 -14.55 -29.23
C VAL A 46 -0.77 -15.76 -29.50
N ILE A 47 0.40 -15.79 -28.86
CA ILE A 47 1.38 -16.87 -29.04
C ILE A 47 1.02 -18.07 -28.15
N LYS A 48 0.47 -17.84 -26.95
CA LYS A 48 0.14 -18.93 -26.02
C LYS A 48 -1.10 -18.58 -25.16
N PRO A 49 -2.28 -19.12 -25.52
CA PRO A 49 -3.56 -18.75 -24.90
C PRO A 49 -3.75 -19.31 -23.47
N SER A 50 -2.92 -20.25 -23.01
CA SER A 50 -2.93 -20.71 -21.62
C SER A 50 -1.53 -20.63 -21.00
N TYR A 51 -1.42 -19.91 -19.89
CA TYR A 51 -0.22 -19.86 -19.06
C TYR A 51 -0.50 -20.50 -17.70
N SER A 52 0.39 -21.40 -17.29
CA SER A 52 0.50 -21.88 -15.92
C SER A 52 1.87 -21.46 -15.44
N HIS A 53 1.92 -20.71 -14.35
CA HIS A 53 3.16 -20.23 -13.75
C HIS A 53 3.17 -20.59 -12.28
N ASP A 54 4.26 -21.21 -11.84
CA ASP A 54 4.48 -21.47 -10.43
C ASP A 54 4.89 -20.16 -9.75
N PHE A 55 4.18 -19.78 -8.69
CA PHE A 55 4.55 -18.63 -7.85
C PHE A 55 6.00 -18.80 -7.42
N LYS A 56 6.89 -17.93 -7.93
CA LYS A 56 8.32 -18.07 -7.72
C LYS A 56 8.70 -17.80 -6.27
N ASN A 57 7.81 -17.19 -5.48
CA ASN A 57 8.02 -16.81 -4.07
C ASN A 57 9.41 -16.18 -3.86
N LYS A 58 9.93 -15.52 -4.90
CA LYS A 58 11.22 -14.86 -4.84
C LYS A 58 11.00 -13.59 -4.06
N THR A 59 11.89 -13.31 -3.11
CA THR A 59 11.99 -12.00 -2.49
C THR A 59 12.32 -11.00 -3.61
N LEU A 60 11.30 -10.33 -4.16
CA LEU A 60 11.51 -9.19 -5.05
C LEU A 60 12.30 -8.15 -4.25
N GLN A 61 13.38 -7.65 -4.83
CA GLN A 61 14.16 -6.59 -4.20
C GLN A 61 13.33 -5.30 -4.23
N GLU A 62 13.49 -4.44 -3.23
CA GLU A 62 12.71 -3.21 -3.08
C GLU A 62 12.83 -2.26 -4.29
N SER A 63 13.93 -2.37 -5.04
CA SER A 63 14.16 -1.67 -6.32
C SER A 63 13.22 -2.13 -7.44
N ASP A 64 12.69 -3.35 -7.37
CA ASP A 64 11.96 -3.95 -8.48
C ASP A 64 10.51 -3.41 -8.56
N PHE A 65 9.91 -3.01 -7.42
CA PHE A 65 8.51 -2.57 -7.38
C PHE A 65 8.26 -1.34 -8.26
N HIS A 66 9.15 -0.37 -8.18
CA HIS A 66 9.02 0.87 -8.92
C HIS A 66 9.18 0.64 -10.42
N THR A 67 10.28 -0.03 -10.81
CA THR A 67 10.57 -0.34 -12.21
C THR A 67 9.46 -1.16 -12.87
N ILE A 68 8.84 -2.10 -12.15
CA ILE A 68 7.72 -2.86 -12.69
C ILE A 68 6.51 -1.94 -12.91
N LEU A 69 6.16 -1.08 -11.97
CA LEU A 69 5.00 -0.19 -12.15
C LEU A 69 5.22 0.88 -13.21
N GLU A 70 6.43 1.43 -13.34
CA GLU A 70 6.79 2.41 -14.38
C GLU A 70 6.62 1.84 -15.81
N TYR A 71 6.78 0.52 -15.97
CA TYR A 71 6.50 -0.15 -17.25
C TYR A 71 5.02 0.00 -17.67
N TYR A 72 4.11 0.04 -16.71
CA TYR A 72 2.66 0.15 -16.94
C TYR A 72 2.15 1.60 -16.88
N GLU A 73 2.72 2.43 -16.00
CA GLU A 73 2.25 3.78 -15.73
C GLU A 73 3.42 4.78 -15.63
N SER A 74 3.55 5.68 -16.60
CA SER A 74 4.67 6.62 -16.69
C SER A 74 4.68 7.72 -15.61
N ASN A 75 3.58 7.91 -14.87
CA ASN A 75 3.42 8.97 -13.87
C ASN A 75 3.17 8.45 -12.45
N VAL A 76 3.48 7.17 -12.19
CA VAL A 76 3.24 6.55 -10.88
C VAL A 76 3.99 7.26 -9.74
N GLU A 77 5.23 7.72 -9.98
CA GLU A 77 6.01 8.41 -8.95
C GLU A 77 5.36 9.74 -8.57
N GLU A 78 4.95 10.53 -9.57
CA GLU A 78 4.32 11.82 -9.34
C GLU A 78 3.01 11.67 -8.56
N SER A 79 2.19 10.69 -8.95
CA SER A 79 0.94 10.37 -8.25
C SER A 79 1.19 9.99 -6.77
N ILE A 80 2.20 9.16 -6.53
CA ILE A 80 2.60 8.75 -5.17
C ILE A 80 3.09 9.95 -4.35
N LEU A 81 3.92 10.82 -4.94
CA LEU A 81 4.45 11.99 -4.26
C LEU A 81 3.36 13.01 -3.91
N GLU A 82 2.42 13.26 -4.82
CA GLU A 82 1.28 14.15 -4.56
C GLU A 82 0.42 13.65 -3.41
N GLU A 83 0.06 12.38 -3.40
CA GLU A 83 -0.79 11.83 -2.35
C GLU A 83 -0.03 11.72 -1.02
N CYS A 84 1.28 11.47 -1.04
CA CYS A 84 2.12 11.59 0.15
C CYS A 84 2.09 13.00 0.74
N LYS A 85 2.13 14.04 -0.10
CA LYS A 85 1.98 15.44 0.37
C LYS A 85 0.62 15.64 1.01
N LYS A 86 -0.47 15.20 0.36
CA LYS A 86 -1.83 15.27 0.94
C LYS A 86 -1.95 14.51 2.26
N TYR A 87 -1.29 13.37 2.38
CA TYR A 87 -1.31 12.58 3.60
C TYR A 87 -0.55 13.26 4.75
N LYS A 88 0.61 13.87 4.47
CA LYS A 88 1.34 14.70 5.43
C LYS A 88 0.51 15.90 5.90
N GLN A 89 -0.24 16.54 5.00
CA GLN A 89 -1.19 17.61 5.36
C GLN A 89 -2.31 17.10 6.26
N LYS A 90 -2.86 15.91 5.99
CA LYS A 90 -3.88 15.29 6.87
C LYS A 90 -3.35 15.06 8.30
N ILE A 91 -2.10 14.64 8.45
CA ILE A 91 -1.47 14.50 9.77
C ILE A 91 -1.34 15.87 10.46
N GLN A 92 -1.00 16.92 9.71
CA GLN A 92 -0.92 18.28 10.27
C GLN A 92 -2.29 18.77 10.76
N HIS A 93 -3.34 18.60 9.96
CA HIS A 93 -4.71 18.93 10.39
C HIS A 93 -5.17 18.11 11.60
N GLU A 94 -4.71 16.86 11.73
CA GLU A 94 -4.98 16.01 12.91
C GLU A 94 -4.33 16.61 14.18
N ILE A 95 -3.09 17.09 14.08
CA ILE A 95 -2.40 17.78 15.18
C ILE A 95 -3.13 19.06 15.58
N GLU A 96 -3.53 19.88 14.60
CA GLU A 96 -4.30 21.11 14.83
C GLU A 96 -5.64 20.82 15.49
N PHE A 97 -6.32 19.75 15.06
CA PHE A 97 -7.56 19.30 15.68
C PHE A 97 -7.35 18.91 17.14
N VAL A 98 -6.30 18.16 17.47
CA VAL A 98 -5.99 17.75 18.86
C VAL A 98 -5.81 18.96 19.78
N GLN A 99 -5.16 20.04 19.30
CA GLN A 99 -4.97 21.27 20.07
C GLN A 99 -6.31 21.93 20.44
N GLN A 100 -7.32 21.81 19.59
CA GLN A 100 -8.64 22.44 19.74
C GLN A 100 -9.61 21.63 20.61
N ILE A 101 -9.25 20.41 21.06
CA ILE A 101 -10.15 19.56 21.85
C ILE A 101 -10.39 20.18 23.24
N PRO A 102 -11.63 20.56 23.60
CA PRO A 102 -11.89 21.35 24.82
C PRO A 102 -11.84 20.53 26.12
N HIS A 103 -12.04 19.21 26.05
CA HIS A 103 -12.16 18.33 27.21
C HIS A 103 -10.87 17.58 27.57
N LEU A 104 -9.76 17.85 26.85
CA LEU A 104 -8.45 17.30 27.17
C LEU A 104 -7.63 18.32 27.96
N THR A 105 -6.85 17.83 28.91
CA THR A 105 -5.85 18.67 29.58
C THR A 105 -4.75 19.05 28.59
N GLU A 106 -4.02 20.12 28.88
CA GLU A 106 -2.86 20.51 28.06
C GLU A 106 -1.80 19.39 28.01
N MET A 107 -1.63 18.65 29.11
CA MET A 107 -0.75 17.48 29.16
C MET A 107 -1.23 16.37 28.23
N ASP A 108 -2.53 16.05 28.23
CA ASP A 108 -3.07 15.00 27.35
C ASP A 108 -2.91 15.37 25.87
N LYS A 109 -3.12 16.65 25.52
CA LYS A 109 -2.90 17.16 24.16
C LYS A 109 -1.44 17.02 23.75
N GLU A 110 -0.51 17.43 24.62
CA GLU A 110 0.93 17.31 24.36
C GLU A 110 1.34 15.86 24.14
N VAL A 111 0.87 14.94 24.98
CA VAL A 111 1.15 13.50 24.85
C VAL A 111 0.59 12.95 23.54
N TRP A 112 -0.66 13.30 23.18
CA TRP A 112 -1.26 12.84 21.93
C TRP A 112 -0.47 13.36 20.72
N ILE A 113 -0.13 14.65 20.68
CA ILE A 113 0.64 15.24 19.58
C ILE A 113 2.00 14.54 19.44
N LYS A 114 2.72 14.33 20.54
CA LYS A 114 3.99 13.58 20.53
C LYS A 114 3.82 12.16 20.00
N ASN A 115 2.75 11.47 20.38
CA ASN A 115 2.46 10.13 19.86
C ASN A 115 2.18 10.16 18.35
N ILE A 116 1.51 11.19 17.83
CA ILE A 116 1.29 11.38 16.38
C ILE A 116 2.63 11.62 15.67
N GLU A 117 3.49 12.48 16.22
CA GLU A 117 4.80 12.81 15.66
C GLU A 117 5.72 11.60 15.59
N ILE A 118 5.80 10.81 16.67
CA ILE A 118 6.59 9.56 16.71
C ILE A 118 6.16 8.59 15.61
N MET A 119 4.85 8.53 15.33
CA MET A 119 4.28 7.59 14.36
C MET A 119 4.11 8.18 12.96
N LYS A 120 4.62 9.40 12.70
CA LYS A 120 4.43 10.10 11.43
C LYS A 120 5.04 9.34 10.26
N GLU A 121 6.33 9.01 10.34
CA GLU A 121 7.04 8.29 9.28
C GLU A 121 6.45 6.89 9.07
N TYR A 122 6.11 6.20 10.17
CA TYR A 122 5.40 4.92 10.13
C TYR A 122 4.10 5.00 9.31
N ARG A 123 3.26 6.00 9.59
CA ARG A 123 1.98 6.21 8.90
C ARG A 123 2.16 6.60 7.44
N VAL A 124 3.18 7.39 7.12
CA VAL A 124 3.53 7.79 5.75
C VAL A 124 3.99 6.58 4.95
N GLN A 125 4.86 5.73 5.50
CA GLN A 125 5.32 4.52 4.82
C GLN A 125 4.18 3.54 4.54
N ARG A 126 3.24 3.35 5.49
CA ARG A 126 2.02 2.57 5.25
C ARG A 126 1.16 3.14 4.12
N ALA A 127 1.07 4.47 4.03
CA ALA A 127 0.33 5.12 2.96
C ALA A 127 1.00 4.85 1.61
N ILE A 128 2.33 4.99 1.52
CA ILE A 128 3.13 4.63 0.33
C ILE A 128 2.86 3.19 -0.09
N ASN A 129 2.99 2.23 0.83
CA ASN A 129 2.75 0.81 0.55
C ASN A 129 1.33 0.56 0.01
N LYS A 130 0.33 1.21 0.62
CA LYS A 130 -1.05 1.13 0.15
C LYS A 130 -1.19 1.67 -1.27
N MET A 131 -0.54 2.78 -1.59
CA MET A 131 -0.61 3.37 -2.93
C MET A 131 -0.01 2.47 -4.00
N TYR A 132 1.21 1.98 -3.79
CA TYR A 132 1.85 1.01 -4.69
C TYR A 132 0.94 -0.19 -4.96
N TYR A 133 0.31 -0.72 -3.91
CA TYR A 133 -0.66 -1.79 -4.05
C TYR A 133 -1.88 -1.39 -4.89
N MET A 134 -2.46 -0.20 -4.66
CA MET A 134 -3.62 0.25 -5.43
C MET A 134 -3.30 0.44 -6.92
N HIS A 135 -2.16 1.04 -7.27
CA HIS A 135 -1.69 1.17 -8.65
C HIS A 135 -1.49 -0.20 -9.30
N CYS A 136 -0.86 -1.14 -8.59
CA CYS A 136 -0.70 -2.51 -9.06
C CYS A 136 -2.05 -3.18 -9.38
N ILE A 137 -3.04 -3.06 -8.49
CA ILE A 137 -4.40 -3.58 -8.74
C ILE A 137 -5.07 -2.89 -9.93
N GLN A 138 -4.91 -1.57 -10.09
CA GLN A 138 -5.45 -0.84 -11.23
C GLN A 138 -4.84 -1.33 -12.55
N ASN A 139 -3.52 -1.55 -12.59
CA ASN A 139 -2.84 -2.13 -13.75
C ASN A 139 -3.34 -3.54 -14.06
N ILE A 140 -3.55 -4.38 -13.04
CA ILE A 140 -4.15 -5.72 -13.23
C ILE A 140 -5.51 -5.61 -13.90
N VAL A 141 -6.38 -4.71 -13.40
CA VAL A 141 -7.72 -4.48 -13.97
C VAL A 141 -7.61 -4.00 -15.43
N GLN A 142 -6.70 -3.07 -15.73
CA GLN A 142 -6.48 -2.57 -17.09
C GLN A 142 -6.02 -3.69 -18.03
N VAL A 143 -5.09 -4.54 -17.62
CA VAL A 143 -4.62 -5.68 -18.42
C VAL A 143 -5.75 -6.69 -18.68
N ILE A 144 -6.54 -7.03 -17.65
CA ILE A 144 -7.70 -7.91 -17.79
C ILE A 144 -8.68 -7.37 -18.84
N GLN A 145 -8.99 -6.08 -18.76
CA GLN A 145 -9.91 -5.42 -19.69
C GLN A 145 -9.33 -5.36 -21.11
N HIS A 146 -8.07 -4.92 -21.25
CA HIS A 146 -7.42 -4.77 -22.55
C HIS A 146 -7.27 -6.11 -23.30
N LYS A 147 -6.89 -7.17 -22.57
CA LYS A 147 -6.71 -8.51 -23.14
C LYS A 147 -7.98 -9.35 -23.17
N ASN A 148 -9.10 -8.82 -22.67
CA ASN A 148 -10.38 -9.54 -22.54
C ASN A 148 -10.23 -10.90 -21.83
N ILE A 149 -9.46 -10.92 -20.73
CA ILE A 149 -9.24 -12.14 -19.93
C ILE A 149 -10.58 -12.58 -19.34
N LYS A 150 -11.04 -13.77 -19.70
CA LYS A 150 -12.35 -14.30 -19.29
C LYS A 150 -12.32 -14.98 -17.92
N GLU A 151 -11.19 -15.61 -17.60
CA GLU A 151 -11.05 -16.43 -16.40
C GLU A 151 -9.62 -16.37 -15.88
N ILE A 152 -9.47 -16.25 -14.56
CA ILE A 152 -8.20 -16.38 -13.85
C ILE A 152 -8.41 -17.46 -12.80
N THR A 153 -7.67 -18.56 -12.91
CA THR A 153 -7.65 -19.61 -11.89
C THR A 153 -6.39 -19.44 -11.05
N VAL A 154 -6.57 -19.25 -9.74
CA VAL A 154 -5.48 -19.19 -8.77
C VAL A 154 -5.72 -20.19 -7.64
N PRO A 155 -4.69 -20.85 -7.11
CA PRO A 155 -4.85 -21.68 -5.92
C PRO A 155 -5.35 -20.81 -4.76
N PHE A 156 -6.42 -21.24 -4.09
CA PHE A 156 -6.93 -20.52 -2.93
C PHE A 156 -5.88 -20.54 -1.81
N ASN A 157 -5.47 -19.37 -1.37
CA ASN A 157 -4.68 -19.20 -0.16
C ASN A 157 -5.30 -18.05 0.65
N LYS A 158 -5.50 -18.29 1.95
CA LYS A 158 -6.12 -17.33 2.89
C LYS A 158 -5.49 -15.94 2.84
N CYS A 159 -4.23 -15.82 2.45
CA CYS A 159 -3.52 -14.55 2.32
C CYS A 159 -3.92 -13.73 1.07
N PHE A 160 -4.70 -14.26 0.12
CA PHE A 160 -4.94 -13.63 -1.19
C PHE A 160 -6.23 -12.80 -1.28
N PHE A 161 -7.29 -13.14 -0.54
CA PHE A 161 -8.64 -12.60 -0.77
C PHE A 161 -9.35 -12.09 0.50
N MET A 162 -8.62 -11.51 1.46
CA MET A 162 -9.26 -10.79 2.57
C MET A 162 -9.48 -9.32 2.17
N PHE A 163 -10.63 -9.06 1.54
CA PHE A 163 -11.17 -7.71 1.31
C PHE A 163 -11.64 -7.07 2.63
#